data_AF-A0A6L2PJ14-F1
#
_entry.id   AF-A0A6L2PJ14-F1
#
_cell.length_a   1.000
_cell.length_b   1.000
_cell.length_c   1.000
_cell.angle_alpha   90.00
_cell.angle_beta   90.00
_cell.angle_gamma   90.00
#
_symmetry.space_group_name_H-M   'P 1'
#
loop_
_entity.id
_entity.type
_entity.pdbx_description
1 polymer ?
#
loop_
_entity_poly.entity_id
_entity_poly.type
_entity_poly.pdbx_seq_one_letter_code
_entity_poly.pdbx_strand_id
1 'polypeptide(L)'
;MTSAISLAGPKQIDHQRTTELQLVLVPYNVFETDEELNHRMEILSKLNSLVKEWIRDSSIKRNMPPNVAEQVGGKIYTFGSYRLGVHHKGADIDALCVAPRHIDRSDYFTSFFEVLKQQNEVTDLRVSGMCSCKFYATELL
;
A
#
# COMPACT_ATOMS: atom_id res chain seq x y z
N MET A 1 27.02 -3.65 -15.33
CA MET A 1 25.83 -3.79 -16.20
C MET A 1 26.31 -4.20 -17.58
N THR A 2 25.71 -5.22 -18.18
CA THR A 2 26.00 -5.68 -19.56
C THR A 2 24.90 -5.23 -20.51
N SER A 3 25.19 -5.22 -21.82
CA SER A 3 24.21 -4.95 -22.86
C SER A 3 23.15 -6.06 -22.96
N ALA A 4 22.02 -5.74 -23.60
CA ALA A 4 20.97 -6.71 -23.89
C ALA A 4 21.48 -7.85 -24.79
N ILE A 5 21.02 -9.08 -24.53
CA ILE A 5 21.37 -10.27 -25.31
C ILE A 5 20.72 -10.22 -26.71
N SER A 6 19.50 -9.69 -26.81
CA SER A 6 18.76 -9.55 -28.06
C SER A 6 17.89 -8.31 -28.01
N LEU A 7 17.76 -7.65 -29.16
CA LEU A 7 16.83 -6.55 -29.40
C LEU A 7 15.69 -6.96 -30.35
N ALA A 8 15.60 -8.25 -30.71
CA ALA A 8 14.53 -8.75 -31.57
C ALA A 8 13.17 -8.70 -30.85
N GLY A 9 12.16 -8.13 -31.50
CA GLY A 9 10.78 -8.13 -31.01
C GLY A 9 10.08 -9.50 -31.21
N PRO A 10 8.89 -9.68 -30.59
CA PRO A 10 8.10 -10.90 -30.74
C PRO A 10 7.60 -11.09 -32.18
N LYS A 11 7.52 -12.35 -32.62
CA LYS A 11 6.88 -12.77 -33.87
C LYS A 11 5.40 -13.04 -33.63
N GLN A 12 4.64 -13.23 -34.71
CA GLN A 12 3.21 -13.55 -34.63
C GLN A 12 2.91 -14.81 -33.80
N ILE A 13 3.77 -15.83 -33.88
CA ILE A 13 3.64 -17.05 -33.06
C ILE A 13 3.82 -16.76 -31.56
N ASP A 14 4.70 -15.83 -31.18
CA ASP A 14 4.94 -15.49 -29.78
C ASP A 14 3.72 -14.78 -29.16
N HIS A 15 3.04 -13.95 -29.96
CA HIS A 15 1.76 -13.36 -29.55
C HIS A 15 0.68 -14.42 -29.35
N GLN A 16 0.57 -15.41 -30.24
CA GLN A 16 -0.37 -16.53 -30.08
C GLN A 16 -0.09 -17.31 -28.79
N ARG A 17 1.19 -17.62 -28.51
CA ARG A 17 1.59 -18.31 -27.27
C ARG A 17 1.32 -17.47 -26.02
N THR A 18 1.46 -16.15 -26.11
CA THR A 18 1.12 -15.24 -25.00
C THR A 18 -0.36 -15.30 -24.67
N THR A 19 -1.23 -15.30 -25.70
CA THR A 19 -2.68 -15.46 -25.50
C THR A 19 -3.03 -16.82 -24.89
N GLU A 20 -2.42 -17.91 -25.38
CA GLU A 20 -2.61 -19.26 -24.81
C GLU A 20 -2.20 -19.32 -23.33
N LEU A 21 -1.07 -18.69 -22.97
CA LEU A 21 -0.62 -18.59 -21.58
C LEU A 21 -1.64 -17.84 -20.72
N GLN A 22 -2.16 -16.70 -21.19
CA GLN A 22 -3.18 -15.95 -20.45
C GLN A 22 -4.42 -16.80 -20.18
N LEU A 23 -4.90 -17.55 -21.18
CA LEU A 23 -6.05 -18.45 -21.03
C LEU A 23 -5.81 -19.57 -20.01
N VAL A 24 -4.61 -20.12 -19.96
CA VAL A 24 -4.23 -21.14 -18.96
C VAL A 24 -4.22 -20.57 -17.54
N LEU A 25 -3.92 -19.28 -17.38
CA LEU A 25 -3.87 -18.62 -16.06
C LEU A 25 -5.25 -18.28 -15.49
N VAL A 26 -6.27 -18.10 -16.33
CA VAL A 26 -7.63 -17.72 -15.90
C VAL A 26 -8.21 -18.66 -14.83
N PRO A 27 -8.18 -20.00 -14.98
CA PRO A 27 -8.75 -20.91 -13.96
C PRO A 27 -8.04 -20.87 -12.61
N TYR A 28 -6.79 -20.40 -12.57
CA TYR A 28 -6.03 -20.25 -11.32
C TYR A 28 -6.35 -18.95 -10.59
N ASN A 29 -7.23 -18.11 -11.15
CA ASN A 29 -7.73 -16.88 -10.54
C ASN A 29 -6.60 -15.95 -10.05
N VAL A 30 -5.55 -15.85 -10.88
CA VAL A 30 -4.34 -15.05 -10.60
C VAL A 30 -4.53 -13.56 -10.87
N PHE A 31 -5.61 -13.18 -11.54
CA PHE A 31 -5.97 -11.79 -11.83
C PHE A 31 -7.07 -11.34 -10.88
N GLU A 32 -6.92 -10.17 -10.27
CA GLU A 32 -8.00 -9.52 -9.54
C GLU A 32 -9.03 -8.88 -10.48
N THR A 33 -10.26 -8.77 -9.99
CA THR A 33 -11.34 -8.06 -10.68
C THR A 33 -11.19 -6.55 -10.55
N ASP A 34 -11.80 -5.79 -11.47
CA ASP A 34 -11.79 -4.33 -11.40
C ASP A 34 -12.47 -3.83 -10.10
N GLU A 35 -13.49 -4.54 -9.62
CA GLU A 35 -14.15 -4.24 -8.35
C GLU A 35 -13.20 -4.38 -7.15
N GLU A 36 -12.44 -5.46 -7.08
CA GLU A 36 -11.43 -5.67 -6.01
C GLU A 36 -10.33 -4.62 -6.08
N LEU A 37 -9.85 -4.29 -7.29
CA LEU A 37 -8.85 -3.24 -7.49
C LEU A 37 -9.36 -1.88 -7.02
N ASN A 38 -10.60 -1.52 -7.37
CA ASN A 38 -11.24 -0.28 -6.93
C ASN A 38 -11.37 -0.24 -5.40
N HIS A 39 -11.80 -1.33 -4.79
CA HIS A 39 -11.91 -1.42 -3.34
C HIS A 39 -10.56 -1.22 -2.64
N ARG A 40 -9.48 -1.83 -3.14
CA ARG A 40 -8.12 -1.61 -2.62
C ARG A 40 -7.67 -0.15 -2.74
N MET A 41 -8.02 0.53 -3.83
CA MET A 41 -7.72 1.95 -4.01
C MET A 41 -8.46 2.84 -3.00
N GLU A 42 -9.72 2.52 -2.69
CA GLU A 42 -10.50 3.23 -1.66
C GLU A 42 -9.86 3.08 -0.27
N ILE A 43 -9.47 1.86 0.10
CA ILE A 43 -8.76 1.59 1.36
C ILE A 43 -7.46 2.39 1.44
N LEU A 44 -6.65 2.39 0.38
CA LEU A 44 -5.40 3.15 0.33
C LEU A 44 -5.63 4.66 0.43
N SER A 45 -6.68 5.18 -0.20
CA SER A 45 -7.07 6.59 -0.11
C SER A 45 -7.47 6.97 1.32
N LYS A 46 -8.25 6.11 1.99
CA LYS A 46 -8.64 6.29 3.39
C LYS A 46 -7.43 6.25 4.31
N LEU A 47 -6.57 5.23 4.17
CA LEU A 47 -5.35 5.10 4.97
C LEU A 47 -4.41 6.30 4.81
N ASN A 48 -4.24 6.80 3.58
CA ASN A 48 -3.43 7.99 3.32
C ASN A 48 -4.02 9.26 3.96
N SER A 49 -5.36 9.36 4.01
CA SER A 49 -6.03 10.46 4.71
C SER A 49 -5.82 10.39 6.22
N LEU A 50 -5.97 9.20 6.81
CA LEU A 50 -5.70 8.96 8.24
C LEU A 50 -4.25 9.31 8.61
N VAL A 51 -3.27 8.94 7.79
CA VAL A 51 -1.86 9.31 8.02
C VAL A 51 -1.68 10.82 8.04
N LYS A 52 -2.25 11.54 7.08
CA LYS A 52 -2.12 13.00 7.01
C LYS A 52 -2.76 13.69 8.21
N GLU A 53 -3.96 13.26 8.59
CA GLU A 53 -4.66 13.80 9.76
C GLU A 53 -3.89 13.51 11.05
N TRP A 54 -3.44 12.27 11.24
CA TRP A 54 -2.64 11.89 12.39
C TRP A 54 -1.35 12.72 12.49
N ILE A 55 -0.64 12.93 11.38
CA ILE A 55 0.58 13.76 11.35
C ILE A 55 0.26 15.22 11.68
N ARG A 56 -0.82 15.78 11.11
CA ARG A 56 -1.29 17.15 11.42
C ARG A 56 -1.51 17.30 12.94
N ASP A 57 -2.28 16.41 13.53
CA ASP A 57 -2.66 16.46 14.93
C ASP A 57 -1.48 16.23 15.86
N SER A 58 -0.59 15.29 15.51
CA SER A 58 0.66 15.04 16.23
C SER A 58 1.59 16.26 16.18
N SER A 59 1.61 16.98 15.05
CA SER A 59 2.38 18.21 14.90
C SER A 59 1.84 19.34 15.79
N ILE A 60 0.52 19.53 15.83
CA ILE A 60 -0.13 20.53 16.69
C ILE A 60 0.14 20.24 18.17
N LYS A 61 0.05 18.96 18.60
CA LYS A 61 0.38 18.53 19.97
C LYS A 61 1.83 18.85 20.37
N ARG A 62 2.73 18.95 19.39
CA ARG A 62 4.13 19.38 19.59
C ARG A 62 4.31 20.90 19.46
N ASN A 63 3.24 21.67 19.68
CA ASN A 63 3.18 23.14 19.61
C ASN A 63 3.49 23.74 18.22
N MET A 64 3.33 22.96 17.14
CA MET A 64 3.41 23.51 15.79
C MET A 64 2.15 24.34 15.50
N PRO A 65 2.28 25.57 14.95
CA PRO A 65 1.14 26.37 14.55
C PRO A 65 0.23 25.62 13.55
N PRO A 66 -1.11 25.68 13.68
CA PRO A 66 -2.03 24.90 12.85
C PRO A 66 -1.83 25.10 11.34
N ASN A 67 -1.60 26.34 10.90
CA ASN A 67 -1.33 26.68 9.50
C ASN A 67 -0.05 26.03 8.95
N VAL A 68 0.94 25.78 9.81
CA VAL A 68 2.18 25.05 9.44
C VAL A 68 1.92 23.55 9.47
N ALA A 69 1.19 23.06 10.49
CA ALA A 69 0.84 21.65 10.63
C ALA A 69 0.00 21.12 9.45
N GLU A 70 -0.81 21.95 8.80
CA GLU A 70 -1.53 21.58 7.57
C GLU A 70 -0.60 21.32 6.38
N GLN A 71 0.60 21.90 6.39
CA GLN A 71 1.55 21.87 5.27
C GLN A 71 2.63 20.79 5.40
N VAL A 72 2.77 20.15 6.58
CA VAL A 72 3.83 19.14 6.81
C VAL A 72 3.62 17.86 5.97
N GLY A 73 2.38 17.59 5.57
CA GLY A 73 2.02 16.48 4.71
C GLY A 73 2.14 15.11 5.38
N GLY A 74 2.80 14.17 4.69
CA GLY A 74 2.75 12.74 4.98
C GLY A 74 2.11 11.96 3.84
N LYS A 75 2.58 10.73 3.62
CA LYS A 75 2.12 9.93 2.47
C LYS A 75 2.32 8.43 2.68
N ILE A 76 1.36 7.66 2.18
CA ILE A 76 1.50 6.22 1.98
C ILE A 76 2.10 5.93 0.60
N TYR A 77 3.08 5.04 0.57
CA TYR A 77 3.63 4.46 -0.65
C TYR A 77 3.42 2.96 -0.67
N THR A 78 2.89 2.43 -1.76
CA THR A 78 2.81 0.98 -1.94
C THR A 78 4.12 0.44 -2.51
N PHE A 79 4.48 -0.77 -2.09
CA PHE A 79 5.57 -1.55 -2.66
C PHE A 79 5.13 -3.01 -2.82
N GLY A 80 6.06 -3.91 -3.15
CA GLY A 80 5.73 -5.33 -3.29
C GLY A 80 4.88 -5.66 -4.53
N SER A 81 4.25 -6.83 -4.50
CA SER A 81 3.48 -7.39 -5.62
C SER A 81 2.31 -6.50 -6.04
N TYR A 82 1.64 -5.86 -5.07
CA TYR A 82 0.57 -4.90 -5.34
C TYR A 82 1.07 -3.76 -6.21
N ARG A 83 2.19 -3.13 -5.83
CA ARG A 83 2.78 -2.01 -6.58
C ARG A 83 3.23 -2.40 -7.99
N LEU A 84 3.67 -3.65 -8.16
CA LEU A 84 4.14 -4.18 -9.44
C LEU A 84 3.00 -4.65 -10.37
N GLY A 85 1.75 -4.69 -9.88
CA GLY A 85 0.60 -5.15 -10.67
C GLY A 85 0.58 -6.67 -10.91
N VAL A 86 1.28 -7.44 -10.08
CA VAL A 86 1.41 -8.91 -10.19
C VAL A 86 0.91 -9.64 -8.93
N HIS A 87 0.10 -8.96 -8.13
CA HIS A 87 -0.56 -9.54 -6.97
C HIS A 87 -1.71 -10.43 -7.42
N HIS A 88 -1.95 -11.51 -6.66
CA HIS A 88 -3.09 -12.39 -6.88
C HIS A 88 -4.24 -11.98 -5.94
N LYS A 89 -5.44 -12.52 -6.19
CA LYS A 89 -6.59 -12.36 -5.29
C LYS A 89 -6.23 -12.73 -3.86
N GLY A 90 -6.63 -11.88 -2.91
CA GLY A 90 -6.36 -12.07 -1.48
C GLY A 90 -4.91 -11.82 -1.05
N ALA A 91 -4.03 -11.35 -1.94
CA ALA A 91 -2.70 -10.91 -1.54
C ALA A 91 -2.75 -9.64 -0.68
N ASP A 92 -1.78 -9.49 0.22
CA ASP A 92 -1.63 -8.30 1.06
C ASP A 92 -1.27 -7.04 0.26
N ILE A 93 -1.54 -5.87 0.86
CA ILE A 93 -1.00 -4.59 0.39
C ILE A 93 0.17 -4.18 1.27
N ASP A 94 1.37 -4.31 0.73
CA ASP A 94 2.57 -3.75 1.35
C ASP A 94 2.59 -2.22 1.19
N ALA A 95 2.48 -1.50 2.31
CA ALA A 95 2.42 -0.05 2.37
C ALA A 95 3.47 0.53 3.34
N LEU A 96 4.14 1.61 2.93
CA LEU A 96 5.11 2.37 3.69
C LEU A 96 4.52 3.75 4.03
N CYS A 97 4.47 4.07 5.32
CA CYS A 97 4.15 5.41 5.80
C CYS A 97 5.41 6.28 5.83
N VAL A 98 5.42 7.36 5.05
CA VAL A 98 6.48 8.38 5.07
C VAL A 98 5.96 9.59 5.82
N ALA A 99 6.64 9.94 6.91
CA ALA A 99 6.31 11.05 7.78
C ALA A 99 7.48 12.05 7.90
N PRO A 100 7.21 13.31 8.26
CA PRO A 100 8.24 14.31 8.54
C PRO A 100 9.15 13.92 9.72
N ARG A 101 10.33 14.54 9.79
CA ARG A 101 11.38 14.23 10.77
C ARG A 101 10.93 14.29 12.23
N HIS A 102 9.98 15.16 12.58
CA HIS A 102 9.52 15.34 13.96
C HIS A 102 8.49 14.30 14.41
N ILE A 103 8.08 13.39 13.52
CA ILE A 103 7.23 12.24 13.85
C ILE A 103 8.13 11.05 14.13
N ASP A 104 8.11 10.57 15.36
CA ASP A 104 8.96 9.49 15.81
C ASP A 104 8.35 8.14 15.47
N ARG A 105 9.19 7.11 15.31
CA ARG A 105 8.71 5.75 15.09
C ARG A 105 7.83 5.24 16.24
N SER A 106 8.06 5.72 17.47
CA SER A 106 7.19 5.45 18.62
C SER A 106 5.79 6.04 18.46
N ASP A 107 5.63 7.20 17.81
CA ASP A 107 4.33 7.82 17.58
C ASP A 107 3.48 6.94 16.65
N TYR A 108 4.11 6.31 15.66
CA TYR A 108 3.44 5.37 14.76
C TYR A 108 2.88 4.16 15.52
N PHE A 109 3.67 3.55 16.41
CA PHE A 109 3.21 2.36 17.15
C PHE A 109 2.29 2.67 18.34
N THR A 110 2.09 3.95 18.68
CA THR A 110 1.24 4.36 19.80
C THR A 110 0.07 5.19 19.30
N SER A 111 0.28 6.46 18.99
CA SER A 111 -0.79 7.38 18.59
C SER A 111 -1.46 7.00 17.27
N PHE A 112 -0.71 6.55 16.25
CA PHE A 112 -1.33 6.10 15.00
C PHE A 112 -2.04 4.76 15.15
N PHE A 113 -1.52 3.86 15.98
CA PHE A 113 -2.20 2.62 16.34
C PHE A 113 -3.59 2.89 16.93
N GLU A 114 -3.71 3.87 17.83
CA GLU A 114 -5.02 4.26 18.38
C GLU A 114 -5.95 4.88 17.32
N VAL A 115 -5.41 5.63 16.35
CA VAL A 115 -6.19 6.15 15.19
C VAL A 115 -6.76 5.01 14.36
N LEU A 116 -5.97 3.96 14.09
CA LEU A 116 -6.41 2.78 13.33
C LEU A 116 -7.46 1.97 14.11
N LYS A 117 -7.26 1.79 15.41
CA LYS A 117 -8.18 1.04 16.28
C LYS A 117 -9.59 1.65 16.37
N GLN A 118 -9.72 2.95 16.09
CA GLN A 118 -11.01 3.65 16.07
C GLN A 118 -11.78 3.48 14.76
N GLN A 119 -11.18 2.89 13.72
CA GLN A 119 -11.85 2.68 12.45
C GLN A 119 -12.68 1.40 12.50
N ASN A 120 -13.97 1.48 12.18
CA ASN A 120 -14.88 0.32 12.21
C ASN A 120 -14.46 -0.80 11.25
N GLU A 121 -13.78 -0.44 10.16
CA GLU A 121 -13.33 -1.37 9.13
C GLU A 121 -12.04 -2.11 9.55
N VAL A 122 -11.30 -1.59 10.53
CA VAL A 122 -10.04 -2.21 10.97
C VAL A 122 -10.34 -3.41 11.87
N THR A 123 -9.96 -4.58 11.39
CA THR A 123 -9.95 -5.86 12.11
C THR A 123 -8.51 -6.32 12.31
N ASP A 124 -8.30 -7.26 13.24
CA ASP A 124 -7.03 -7.99 13.36
C ASP A 124 -5.74 -7.14 13.48
N LEU A 125 -5.89 -5.96 14.08
CA LEU A 125 -4.80 -5.00 14.26
C LEU A 125 -3.73 -5.54 15.23
N ARG A 126 -2.53 -5.78 14.71
CA ARG A 126 -1.39 -6.32 15.45
C ARG A 126 -0.13 -5.48 15.22
N VAL A 127 0.70 -5.37 16.26
CA VAL A 127 2.02 -4.73 16.17
C VAL A 127 3.10 -5.81 16.22
N SER A 128 3.94 -5.86 15.19
CA SER A 128 5.16 -6.68 15.20
C SER A 128 6.38 -5.77 15.37
N GLY A 129 7.29 -6.13 16.28
CA GLY A 129 8.39 -5.28 16.76
C GLY A 129 9.49 -4.92 15.76
N MET A 130 9.29 -5.07 14.44
CA MET A 130 10.33 -4.87 13.43
C MET A 130 10.09 -3.65 12.52
N CYS A 131 11.19 -3.13 11.96
CA CYS A 131 11.36 -1.85 11.25
C CYS A 131 10.57 -1.67 9.95
N SER A 132 9.58 -2.51 9.71
CA SER A 132 8.70 -2.51 8.55
C SER A 132 7.30 -2.81 9.09
N CYS A 133 6.45 -1.80 9.11
CA CYS A 133 5.04 -1.99 9.37
C CYS A 133 4.44 -2.57 8.10
N LYS A 134 4.41 -3.89 8.02
CA LYS A 134 3.50 -4.57 7.10
C LYS A 134 2.10 -4.27 7.61
N PHE A 135 1.37 -3.48 6.85
CA PHE A 135 -0.08 -3.47 6.98
C PHE A 135 -0.55 -4.82 6.44
N TYR A 136 -0.84 -5.75 7.35
CA TYR A 136 -1.63 -6.93 7.02
C TYR A 136 -3.06 -6.42 6.85
N ALA A 137 -3.37 -5.91 5.66
CA ALA A 137 -4.76 -5.71 5.25
C ALA A 137 -5.34 -7.03 4.74
N THR A 138 -4.98 -8.15 5.37
CA THR A 138 -5.55 -9.47 5.08
C THR A 138 -7.04 -9.53 5.44
N GLU A 139 -7.54 -8.65 6.31
CA GLU A 139 -8.91 -8.73 6.85
C GLU A 139 -9.68 -7.40 6.88
N LEU A 140 -9.26 -6.41 6.09
CA LEU A 140 -10.16 -5.31 5.67
C LEU A 140 -11.08 -5.73 4.51
N LEU A 141 -11.09 -7.03 4.19
CA LEU A 141 -11.78 -7.72 3.09
C LEU A 141 -13.02 -8.47 3.58
#